data_AF-A0A6I9MJ73-F1
#
_entry.id   AF-A0A6I9MJ73-F1
#
_cell.length_a   1.000
_cell.length_b   1.000
_cell.length_c   1.000
_cell.angle_alpha   90.00
_cell.angle_beta   90.00
_cell.angle_gamma   90.00
#
_symmetry.space_group_name_H-M   'P 1'
#
loop_
_entity.id
_entity.type
_entity.pdbx_description
1 polymer ?
#
loop_
_entity_poly.entity_id
_entity_poly.type
_entity_poly.pdbx_seq_one_letter_code
_entity_poly.pdbx_strand_id
1 'polypeptide(L)'
;MVKFLLLALAFGLAHAHDQMEGEWVTIAIAADNVDKIELERPLRLYVRKLTCNEECSELAVTFYVNSNGQCSKTEVIGYKQADGSYRTQ
;
A
#
# COMPACT_ATOMS: atom_id res chain seq x y z
N MET A 1 36.76 2.01 -16.85
CA MET A 1 35.52 2.44 -17.53
C MET A 1 34.32 1.56 -17.13
N VAL A 2 34.40 0.23 -17.25
CA VAL A 2 33.29 -0.71 -16.90
C VAL A 2 32.85 -0.63 -15.43
N LYS A 3 33.78 -0.47 -14.48
CA LYS A 3 33.46 -0.37 -13.03
C LYS A 3 32.58 0.83 -12.68
N PHE A 4 32.75 1.97 -13.36
CA PHE A 4 31.94 3.17 -13.11
C PHE A 4 30.52 3.02 -13.68
N LEU A 5 30.38 2.34 -14.83
CA LEU A 5 29.08 2.02 -15.44
C LEU A 5 28.25 1.06 -14.58
N LEU A 6 28.87 0.00 -14.04
CA LEU A 6 28.19 -0.94 -13.15
C LEU A 6 27.70 -0.28 -11.85
N LEU A 7 28.50 0.63 -11.31
CA LEU A 7 28.14 1.36 -10.10
C LEU A 7 26.95 2.30 -10.35
N ALA A 8 26.97 3.06 -11.46
CA ALA A 8 25.86 3.93 -11.85
C ALA A 8 24.56 3.14 -12.12
N LEU A 9 24.65 1.96 -12.72
CA LEU A 9 23.50 1.07 -12.94
C LEU A 9 22.92 0.55 -11.61
N ALA A 10 23.77 0.14 -10.66
CA ALA A 10 23.34 -0.33 -9.35
C ALA A 10 22.64 0.79 -8.55
N PHE A 11 23.19 2.01 -8.54
CA PHE A 11 22.55 3.15 -7.91
C PHE A 11 21.26 3.56 -8.63
N GLY A 12 21.22 3.56 -9.96
CA GLY A 12 20.01 3.86 -10.73
C GLY A 12 18.87 2.87 -10.47
N LEU A 13 19.18 1.57 -10.34
CA LEU A 13 18.21 0.53 -10.00
C LEU A 13 17.75 0.61 -8.53
N ALA A 14 18.64 0.95 -7.60
CA ALA A 14 18.28 1.16 -6.20
C ALA A 14 17.33 2.36 -6.00
N HIS A 15 17.42 3.38 -6.87
CA HIS A 15 16.50 4.52 -6.88
C HIS A 15 15.15 4.25 -7.57
N ALA A 16 15.00 3.10 -8.24
CA ALA A 16 13.74 2.69 -8.86
C ALA A 16 12.88 1.81 -7.94
N HIS A 17 13.32 1.52 -6.71
CA HIS A 17 12.49 0.83 -5.73
C HIS A 17 11.30 1.74 -5.39
N ASP A 18 10.09 1.23 -5.60
CA ASP A 18 8.86 2.01 -5.43
C ASP A 18 8.75 2.46 -3.97
N GLN A 19 8.85 3.77 -3.74
CA GLN A 19 8.88 4.37 -2.39
C GLN A 19 7.63 4.06 -1.55
N MET A 20 6.60 3.51 -2.19
CA MET A 20 5.36 3.09 -1.58
C MET A 20 5.47 1.74 -0.84
N GLU A 21 6.39 0.86 -1.23
CA GLU A 21 6.55 -0.45 -0.59
C GLU A 21 7.13 -0.32 0.82
N GLY A 22 6.58 -1.07 1.77
CA GLY A 22 7.12 -1.17 3.13
C GLY A 22 6.07 -1.19 4.23
N GLU A 23 6.55 -0.94 5.46
CA GLU A 23 5.70 -0.85 6.65
C GLU A 23 5.10 0.56 6.76
N TRP A 24 3.80 0.63 7.04
CA TRP A 24 3.03 1.87 7.12
C TRP A 24 2.20 1.89 8.41
N VAL A 25 1.85 3.09 8.86
CA VAL A 25 0.92 3.28 9.97
C VAL A 25 -0.09 4.36 9.61
N THR A 26 -1.38 4.02 9.59
CA THR A 26 -2.43 5.02 9.42
C THR A 26 -2.41 6.00 10.61
N ILE A 27 -2.06 7.27 10.33
CA ILE A 27 -2.07 8.36 11.33
C ILE A 27 -3.40 9.12 11.33
N ALA A 28 -3.99 9.32 10.14
CA ALA A 28 -5.23 10.04 9.96
C ALA A 28 -6.06 9.42 8.83
N ILE A 29 -7.38 9.58 8.91
CA ILE A 29 -8.33 9.20 7.86
C ILE A 29 -9.43 10.25 7.80
N ALA A 30 -9.86 10.59 6.58
CA ALA A 30 -10.94 11.53 6.31
C ALA A 30 -11.82 10.97 5.19
N ALA A 31 -13.12 11.23 5.29
CA ALA A 31 -14.12 10.85 4.29
C ALA A 31 -15.23 11.90 4.29
N ASP A 32 -15.86 12.09 3.14
CA ASP A 32 -17.08 12.90 2.99
C ASP A 32 -18.26 12.29 3.74
N ASN A 33 -18.36 10.95 3.75
CA ASN A 33 -19.27 10.19 4.59
C ASN A 33 -18.56 9.68 5.85
N VAL A 34 -18.63 10.47 6.92
CA VAL A 34 -17.95 10.19 8.19
C VAL A 34 -18.39 8.85 8.80
N ASP A 35 -19.65 8.45 8.63
CA ASP A 35 -20.21 7.19 9.16
C ASP A 35 -19.47 5.93 8.65
N LYS A 36 -18.67 6.03 7.59
CA LYS A 36 -17.88 4.90 7.06
C LYS A 36 -16.54 4.71 7.78
N ILE A 37 -16.04 5.75 8.44
CA ILE A 37 -14.70 5.79 9.04
C ILE A 37 -14.70 6.02 10.56
N GLU A 38 -15.87 6.15 11.19
CA GLU A 38 -15.98 6.14 12.65
C GLU A 38 -15.44 4.83 13.25
N LEU A 39 -15.29 4.81 14.58
CA LEU A 39 -14.82 3.63 15.29
C LEU A 39 -15.69 2.41 14.93
N GLU A 40 -15.03 1.28 14.65
CA GLU A 40 -15.67 0.02 14.26
C GLU A 40 -16.46 0.03 12.95
N ARG A 41 -16.22 1.03 12.09
CA ARG A 41 -16.84 1.10 10.76
C ARG A 41 -15.92 0.51 9.68
N PRO A 42 -16.48 -0.06 8.60
CA PRO A 42 -15.73 -0.92 7.68
C PRO A 42 -14.56 -0.24 6.96
N LEU A 43 -14.58 1.08 6.80
CA LEU A 43 -13.52 1.82 6.11
C LEU A 43 -12.55 2.52 7.08
N ARG A 44 -12.66 2.29 8.39
CA ARG A 44 -11.64 2.73 9.35
C ARG A 44 -10.44 1.77 9.34
N LEU A 45 -9.65 1.87 8.26
CA LEU A 45 -8.54 0.95 7.99
C LEU A 45 -7.27 1.35 8.75
N TYR A 46 -6.66 0.38 9.42
CA TYR A 46 -5.36 0.54 10.09
C TYR A 46 -4.28 -0.17 9.27
N VAL A 47 -3.74 0.51 8.26
CA VAL A 47 -2.72 -0.02 7.34
C VAL A 47 -1.44 -0.34 8.12
N ARG A 48 -0.82 -1.47 7.74
CA ARG A 48 0.44 -1.96 8.32
C ARG A 48 1.51 -2.21 7.28
N LYS A 49 1.15 -2.71 6.10
CA LYS A 49 2.13 -3.00 5.07
C LYS A 49 1.55 -2.75 3.68
N LEU A 50 2.35 -2.17 2.81
CA LEU A 50 2.14 -2.11 1.38
C LEU A 50 3.19 -3.00 0.71
N THR A 51 2.78 -3.89 -0.17
CA THR A 51 3.68 -4.77 -0.91
C THR A 51 3.36 -4.68 -2.39
N CYS A 52 4.38 -4.35 -3.17
CA CYS A 52 4.29 -4.32 -4.62
C CYS A 52 4.63 -5.71 -5.17
N ASN A 53 3.66 -6.33 -5.84
CA ASN A 53 3.89 -7.55 -6.62
C ASN A 53 3.93 -7.20 -8.11
N GLU A 54 4.59 -8.03 -8.92
CA GLU A 54 4.57 -7.92 -10.38
C GLU A 54 4.89 -6.49 -10.91
N GLU A 55 6.03 -5.94 -10.48
CA GLU A 55 6.42 -4.55 -10.84
C GLU A 55 5.37 -3.50 -10.44
N CYS A 56 4.73 -3.72 -9.28
CA CYS A 56 3.60 -2.94 -8.74
C CYS A 56 2.37 -2.91 -9.66
N SER A 57 2.20 -3.87 -10.59
CA SER A 57 0.90 -4.05 -11.26
C SER A 57 -0.18 -4.49 -10.25
N GLU A 58 0.25 -5.12 -9.15
CA GLU A 58 -0.57 -5.52 -8.02
C GLU A 58 -0.04 -4.89 -6.73
N LEU A 59 -0.93 -4.24 -5.99
CA LEU A 59 -0.64 -3.67 -4.68
C LEU A 59 -1.39 -4.45 -3.60
N ALA A 60 -0.65 -5.22 -2.82
CA ALA A 60 -1.18 -5.84 -1.61
C ALA A 60 -1.16 -4.81 -0.46
N VAL A 61 -2.34 -4.54 0.10
CA VAL A 61 -2.54 -3.67 1.26
C VAL A 61 -2.93 -4.54 2.44
N THR A 62 -2.02 -4.69 3.40
CA THR A 62 -2.32 -5.34 4.68
C THR A 62 -2.75 -4.31 5.71
N PHE A 63 -3.91 -4.50 6.32
CA PHE A 63 -4.47 -3.61 7.33
C PHE A 63 -5.27 -4.39 8.39
N TYR A 64 -5.58 -3.72 9.50
CA TYR A 64 -6.59 -4.17 10.45
C TYR A 64 -7.89 -3.39 10.26
N VAL A 65 -9.01 -4.06 10.52
CA VAL A 65 -10.33 -3.44 10.76
C VAL A 65 -10.82 -3.90 12.12
N ASN A 66 -11.40 -2.98 12.89
CA ASN A 66 -12.09 -3.32 14.13
C ASN A 66 -13.58 -3.49 13.83
N SER A 67 -14.20 -4.53 14.36
CA SER A 67 -15.65 -4.74 14.34
C SER A 67 -16.07 -5.46 15.63
N ASN A 68 -17.05 -4.91 16.34
CA ASN A 68 -17.54 -5.45 17.62
C ASN A 68 -16.42 -5.68 18.65
N GLY A 69 -15.51 -4.73 18.79
CA GLY A 69 -14.35 -4.81 19.68
C GLY A 69 -13.26 -5.83 19.28
N GLN A 70 -13.36 -6.47 18.12
CA GLN A 70 -12.37 -7.41 17.61
C GLN A 70 -11.62 -6.86 16.39
N CYS A 71 -10.29 -6.92 16.44
CA CYS A 71 -9.44 -6.57 15.32
C CYS A 71 -9.19 -7.79 14.41
N SER A 72 -9.55 -7.67 13.13
CA SER A 72 -9.23 -8.66 12.10
C SER A 72 -8.14 -8.11 11.19
N LYS A 73 -7.10 -8.92 10.94
CA LYS A 73 -6.07 -8.63 9.93
C LYS A 73 -6.60 -9.05 8.57
N THR A 74 -6.50 -8.17 7.59
CA THR A 74 -6.95 -8.40 6.22
C THR A 74 -5.86 -7.97 5.27
N GLU A 75 -5.72 -8.69 4.16
CA GLU A 75 -4.94 -8.28 3.01
C GLU A 75 -5.89 -8.18 1.81
N VAL A 76 -5.78 -7.07 1.08
CA VAL A 76 -6.54 -6.84 -0.15
C VAL A 76 -5.58 -6.52 -1.27
N ILE A 77 -5.82 -7.12 -2.44
CA ILE A 77 -5.03 -6.87 -3.65
C ILE A 77 -5.79 -5.85 -4.51
N GLY A 78 -5.13 -4.72 -4.77
CA GLY A 78 -5.53 -3.76 -5.79
C GLY A 78 -4.77 -4.00 -7.08
N TYR A 79 -5.47 -3.96 -8.22
CA TYR A 79 -4.89 -4.13 -9.55
C TYR A 79 -4.75 -2.77 -10.22
N LYS A 80 -3.54 -2.47 -10.71
CA LYS A 80 -3.22 -1.21 -11.38
C LYS A 80 -3.96 -1.10 -12.70
N GLN A 81 -4.59 0.05 -12.92
CA GLN A 81 -5.35 0.38 -14.11
C GLN A 81 -4.48 1.19 -15.08
N ALA A 82 -4.95 1.35 -16.32
CA ALA A 82 -4.25 2.14 -17.33
C ALA A 82 -4.06 3.62 -16.95
N ASP A 83 -4.93 4.17 -16.09
CA ASP A 83 -4.83 5.53 -15.55
C ASP A 83 -3.91 5.64 -14.32
N GLY A 84 -3.30 4.53 -13.90
CA GLY A 84 -2.42 4.46 -12.72
C GLY A 84 -3.15 4.28 -11.39
N SER A 85 -4.49 4.30 -11.37
CA SER A 85 -5.26 3.97 -10.15
C SER A 85 -5.20 2.48 -9.82
N TYR A 86 -5.44 2.11 -8.57
CA TYR A 86 -5.63 0.71 -8.17
C TYR A 86 -7.10 0.45 -7.90
N ARG A 87 -7.59 -0.72 -8.31
CA ARG A 87 -8.96 -1.18 -8.05
C ARG A 87 -8.96 -2.60 -7.53
N THR A 88 -9.83 -2.89 -6.56
CA THR A 88 -10.09 -4.25 -6.11
C THR A 88 -11.11 -4.90 -7.03
N GLN A 89 -11.16 -6.24 -7.07
CA GLN A 89 -12.25 -6.96 -7.73
C GLN A 89 -13.58 -6.75 -7.01
#